data_AF-A0A4C1TUK4-F1
#
_entry.id   AF-A0A4C1TUK4-F1
#
_cell.length_a   1.000
_cell.length_b   1.000
_cell.length_c   1.000
_cell.angle_alpha   90.00
_cell.angle_beta   90.00
_cell.angle_gamma   90.00
#
_symmetry.space_group_name_H-M   'P 1'
#
loop_
_entity.id
_entity.type
_entity.pdbx_description
1 polymer ?
#
loop_
_entity_poly.entity_id
_entity_poly.type
_entity_poly.pdbx_seq_one_letter_code
_entity_poly.pdbx_strand_id
1 'polypeptide(L)'
;MSRTRQKCQKHFQANGHVVTVPLDNRKTIHSEWYKTICLPEVFEEIRKDNRQSRIILHHDDANCRTSAETTRFLEGQKIELTGHPPYGPDLAPNDFYLFTSVKNKLRGQRFWSL
;
A
#
# COMPACT_ATOMS: atom_id res chain seq x y z
N MET A 1 -17.82 -17.27 -18.52
CA MET A 1 -17.44 -16.83 -17.15
C MET A 1 -16.53 -15.62 -17.25
N SER A 2 -16.97 -14.46 -16.76
CA SER A 2 -16.17 -13.22 -16.78
C SER A 2 -14.99 -13.34 -15.81
N ARG A 3 -13.78 -12.94 -16.26
CA ARG A 3 -12.61 -12.84 -15.37
C ARG A 3 -12.69 -11.52 -14.60
N THR A 4 -13.07 -11.59 -13.33
CA THR A 4 -13.03 -10.42 -12.44
C THR A 4 -11.63 -10.25 -11.87
N ARG A 5 -11.05 -9.05 -12.00
CA ARG A 5 -9.76 -8.70 -11.38
C ARG A 5 -10.04 -7.87 -10.13
N GLN A 6 -9.64 -8.38 -8.96
CA GLN A 6 -9.67 -7.64 -7.71
C GLN A 6 -8.37 -6.85 -7.55
N LYS A 7 -8.46 -5.53 -7.39
CA LYS A 7 -7.30 -4.69 -7.04
C LYS A 7 -7.20 -4.61 -5.51
N CYS A 8 -5.99 -4.58 -4.98
CA CYS A 8 -5.74 -4.39 -3.55
C CYS A 8 -4.44 -3.62 -3.34
N GLN A 9 -4.33 -2.95 -2.20
CA GLN A 9 -3.09 -2.35 -1.73
C GLN A 9 -2.54 -3.21 -0.59
N LYS A 10 -1.28 -3.63 -0.70
CA LYS A 10 -0.62 -4.42 0.34
C LYS A 10 0.48 -3.59 1.00
N HIS A 11 0.64 -3.75 2.31
CA HIS A 11 1.67 -3.08 3.11
C HIS A 11 2.48 -4.11 3.89
N PHE A 12 3.77 -3.84 3.99
CA PHE A 12 4.75 -4.74 4.55
C PHE A 12 5.73 -3.96 5.43
N GLN A 13 6.26 -4.66 6.42
CA GLN A 13 7.39 -4.26 7.25
C GLN A 13 8.52 -5.27 7.07
N ALA A 14 9.68 -5.00 7.66
CA ALA A 14 10.80 -5.95 7.68
C ALA A 14 10.39 -7.33 8.25
N ASN A 15 9.43 -7.34 9.18
CA ASN A 15 8.97 -8.54 9.86
C ASN A 15 7.90 -9.33 9.06
N GLY A 16 7.44 -8.80 7.93
CA GLY A 16 6.48 -9.47 7.05
C GLY A 16 5.30 -8.61 6.62
N HIS A 17 4.19 -9.29 6.31
CA HIS A 17 2.96 -8.67 5.87
C HIS A 17 2.25 -7.95 7.02
N VAL A 18 1.76 -6.73 6.77
CA VAL A 18 0.98 -5.95 7.75
C VAL A 18 -0.50 -6.06 7.43
N VAL A 19 -0.92 -5.49 6.30
CA VAL A 19 -2.35 -5.42 5.92
C VAL A 19 -2.52 -5.47 4.41
N THR A 20 -3.61 -6.08 3.97
CA THR A 20 -4.07 -6.04 2.56
C THR A 20 -5.42 -5.34 2.54
N VAL A 21 -5.46 -4.15 1.95
CA VAL A 21 -6.68 -3.35 1.81
C VAL A 21 -7.27 -3.62 0.43
N PRO A 22 -8.41 -4.32 0.30
CA PRO A 22 -9.06 -4.53 -0.99
C PRO A 22 -9.64 -3.22 -1.53
N LEU A 23 -9.59 -3.05 -2.85
CA LEU A 23 -10.20 -1.92 -3.53
C LEU A 23 -11.41 -2.40 -4.32
N ASP A 24 -12.60 -1.90 -4.01
CA ASP A 24 -13.83 -2.29 -4.71
C ASP A 24 -13.66 -2.30 -6.24
N ASN A 25 -14.22 -3.34 -6.85
CA ASN A 25 -14.12 -3.55 -8.28
C ASN A 25 -14.57 -2.30 -9.06
N ARG A 26 -13.71 -1.86 -9.99
CA ARG A 26 -13.87 -0.72 -10.91
C ARG A 26 -13.49 0.68 -10.39
N LYS A 27 -13.03 0.84 -9.14
CA LYS A 27 -12.57 2.16 -8.65
C LYS A 27 -11.07 2.35 -8.88
N THR A 28 -10.68 3.53 -9.38
CA THR A 28 -9.28 3.97 -9.43
C THR A 28 -8.82 4.33 -8.01
N ILE A 29 -7.55 4.09 -7.68
CA ILE A 29 -6.97 4.55 -6.41
C ILE A 29 -6.86 6.08 -6.49
N HIS A 30 -7.85 6.78 -5.94
CA HIS A 30 -7.78 8.22 -5.73
C HIS A 30 -7.15 8.53 -4.37
N SER A 31 -6.58 9.73 -4.24
CA SER A 31 -5.95 10.23 -3.01
C SER A 31 -6.89 10.12 -1.80
N GLU A 32 -8.18 10.36 -2.01
CA GLU A 32 -9.19 10.28 -0.95
C GLU A 32 -9.30 8.88 -0.35
N TRP A 33 -9.39 7.83 -1.18
CA TRP A 33 -9.43 6.43 -0.69
C TRP A 33 -8.15 6.08 0.05
N TYR A 34 -7.00 6.56 -0.45
CA TYR A 34 -5.71 6.30 0.18
C TYR A 34 -5.63 6.93 1.57
N LYS A 35 -6.13 8.16 1.73
CA LYS A 35 -6.17 8.89 3.00
C LYS A 35 -7.22 8.38 3.99
N THR A 36 -8.41 8.02 3.51
CA THR A 36 -9.58 7.77 4.38
C THR A 36 -9.75 6.30 4.77
N ILE A 37 -9.27 5.39 3.93
CA ILE A 37 -9.46 3.94 4.14
C ILE A 37 -8.10 3.28 4.31
N CYS A 38 -7.23 3.43 3.31
CA CYS A 38 -6.00 2.68 3.24
C CYS A 38 -5.01 3.00 4.37
N LEU A 39 -4.61 4.26 4.53
CA LEU A 39 -3.62 4.67 5.54
C LEU A 39 -4.11 4.45 6.99
N PRO A 40 -5.36 4.80 7.35
CA PRO A 40 -5.89 4.52 8.68
C PRO A 40 -5.83 3.04 9.05
N GLU A 41 -6.27 2.14 8.16
CA GLU A 41 -6.18 0.69 8.42
C GLU A 41 -4.75 0.22 8.67
N VAL A 42 -3.79 0.73 7.90
CA VAL A 42 -2.36 0.42 8.08
C VAL A 42 -1.86 0.90 9.44
N PHE A 43 -2.16 2.15 9.80
CA PHE A 43 -1.64 2.73 11.04
C PHE A 43 -2.28 2.10 12.27
N GLU A 44 -3.57 1.77 12.22
CA GLU A 44 -4.23 1.02 13.28
C GLU A 44 -3.58 -0.35 13.46
N GLU A 45 -3.28 -1.07 12.37
CA GLU A 45 -2.60 -2.37 12.45
C GLU A 45 -1.21 -2.24 13.08
N ILE A 46 -0.39 -1.28 12.64
CA ILE A 46 0.96 -1.07 13.17
C ILE A 46 0.92 -0.67 14.66
N ARG A 47 -0.06 0.13 15.06
CA ARG A 47 -0.17 0.65 16.44
C ARG A 47 -0.75 -0.36 17.43
N LYS A 48 -1.26 -1.51 16.99
CA LYS A 48 -1.70 -2.60 17.89
C LYS A 48 -0.56 -3.10 18.76
N ASP A 49 0.61 -3.32 18.17
CA ASP A 49 1.76 -3.90 18.87
C ASP A 49 2.64 -2.85 19.55
N ASN A 50 2.65 -1.60 19.05
CA ASN A 50 3.35 -0.50 19.69
C ASN A 50 2.75 0.87 19.35
N ARG A 51 1.94 1.42 20.27
CA ARG A 51 1.25 2.72 20.13
C ARG A 51 2.19 3.93 20.00
N GLN A 52 3.44 3.81 20.43
CA GLN A 52 4.42 4.90 20.39
C GLN A 52 5.49 4.72 19.31
N SER A 53 5.36 3.70 18.46
CA SER A 53 6.33 3.46 17.39
C SER A 53 6.38 4.62 16.40
N ARG A 54 7.59 5.09 16.10
CA ARG A 54 7.84 5.99 14.97
C ARG A 54 7.59 5.20 13.70
N ILE A 55 6.66 5.67 12.86
CA ILE A 55 6.33 5.04 11.59
C ILE A 55 7.01 5.83 10.47
N ILE A 56 7.81 5.13 9.70
CA ILE A 56 8.45 5.64 8.48
C ILE A 56 7.76 4.96 7.31
N LEU A 57 7.11 5.75 6.46
CA LEU A 57 6.38 5.26 5.29
C LEU A 57 7.25 5.44 4.04
N HIS A 58 7.41 4.35 3.28
CA HIS A 58 7.98 4.37 1.94
C HIS A 58 6.89 3.98 0.94
N HIS A 59 6.61 4.85 -0.03
CA HIS A 59 5.68 4.59 -1.12
C HIS A 59 6.21 5.12 -2.46
N ASP A 60 5.65 4.65 -3.57
CA ASP A 60 5.98 5.11 -4.92
C ASP A 60 5.36 6.48 -5.23
N ASP A 61 5.96 7.23 -6.16
CA ASP A 61 5.57 8.59 -6.57
C ASP A 61 4.24 8.66 -7.37
N ALA A 62 3.31 7.75 -7.14
CA ALA A 62 2.00 7.81 -7.78
C ALA A 62 1.28 9.12 -7.38
N ASN A 63 0.67 9.81 -8.34
CA ASN A 63 0.04 11.13 -8.13
C ASN A 63 -0.94 11.21 -6.94
N CYS A 64 -1.60 10.10 -6.59
CA CYS A 64 -2.51 10.03 -5.44
C CYS A 64 -1.80 9.99 -4.07
N ARG A 65 -0.49 9.72 -4.06
CA ARG A 65 0.37 9.55 -2.88
C ARG A 65 1.21 10.79 -2.57
N THR A 66 1.53 11.57 -3.60
CA THR A 66 2.28 12.83 -3.53
C THR A 66 1.39 14.07 -3.47
N SER A 67 0.06 13.91 -3.33
CA SER A 67 -0.85 15.03 -3.21
C SER A 67 -0.61 15.82 -1.92
N ALA A 68 -0.74 17.16 -1.96
CA ALA A 68 -0.55 18.00 -0.78
C ALA A 68 -1.47 17.61 0.40
N GLU A 69 -2.66 17.08 0.11
CA GLU A 69 -3.59 16.58 1.11
C GLU A 69 -3.06 15.32 1.80
N THR A 70 -2.44 14.41 1.05
CA THR A 70 -1.83 13.20 1.60
C THR A 70 -0.63 13.56 2.48
N THR A 71 0.22 14.48 2.04
CA THR A 71 1.37 14.94 2.83
C THR A 71 0.92 15.55 4.16
N ARG A 72 -0.06 16.47 4.12
CA ARG A 72 -0.62 17.10 5.34
C ARG A 72 -1.25 16.08 6.29
N PHE A 73 -1.94 15.08 5.74
CA PHE A 73 -2.51 14.00 6.55
C PHE A 73 -1.42 13.19 7.26
N LEU A 74 -0.34 12.83 6.56
CA LEU A 74 0.79 12.10 7.13
C LEU A 74 1.51 12.91 8.22
N GLU A 75 1.74 14.20 7.98
CA GLU A 75 2.31 15.13 8.97
C GLU A 75 1.45 15.19 10.24
N GLY A 76 0.13 15.34 10.09
CA GLY A 76 -0.81 15.35 11.21
C GLY A 76 -0.82 14.04 12.02
N GLN A 77 -0.52 12.92 11.38
CA GLN A 77 -0.38 11.60 12.03
C GLN A 77 1.02 11.34 12.60
N LYS A 78 1.96 12.30 12.48
CA LYS A 78 3.38 12.18 12.85
C LYS A 78 4.08 11.03 12.14
N ILE A 79 3.70 10.79 10.88
CA ILE A 79 4.28 9.77 10.02
C ILE A 79 5.36 10.43 9.17
N GLU A 80 6.56 9.87 9.20
CA GLU A 80 7.66 10.37 8.39
C GLU A 80 7.61 9.72 7.01
N LEU A 81 7.59 10.54 5.97
CA LEU A 81 7.67 10.06 4.61
C LEU A 81 9.15 9.96 4.20
N THR A 82 9.59 8.76 3.84
CA THR A 82 10.91 8.60 3.20
C THR A 82 10.80 8.95 1.73
N GLY A 83 11.63 9.89 1.29
CA GLY A 83 11.67 10.31 -0.10
C GLY A 83 12.08 9.19 -1.05
N HIS A 84 11.49 9.20 -2.24
CA HIS A 84 11.90 8.39 -3.37
C HIS A 84 12.44 9.30 -4.47
N PRO A 85 13.54 8.97 -5.16
CA PRO A 85 13.92 9.70 -6.37
C PRO A 85 12.85 9.50 -7.46
N PRO A 86 12.50 10.55 -8.22
CA PRO A 86 11.53 10.44 -9.31
C PRO A 86 11.90 9.32 -10.28
N TYR A 87 10.96 8.40 -10.52
CA TYR A 87 11.09 7.30 -11.50
C TYR A 87 12.24 6.31 -11.22
N GLY A 88 12.44 5.92 -9.96
CA GLY A 88 13.38 4.86 -9.57
C GLY A 88 12.72 3.50 -9.23
N PRO A 89 12.07 2.79 -10.18
CA PRO A 89 11.41 1.51 -9.88
C PRO A 89 12.37 0.45 -9.29
N ASP A 90 13.67 0.58 -9.54
CA ASP A 90 14.71 -0.32 -9.02
C ASP A 90 15.01 -0.13 -7.52
N LEU A 91 14.48 0.92 -6.88
CA LEU A 91 14.75 1.23 -5.47
C LEU A 91 13.59 0.90 -4.55
N ALA A 92 12.39 0.62 -5.08
CA ALA A 92 11.26 0.23 -4.25
C ALA A 92 11.33 -1.26 -3.90
N PRO A 93 11.44 -1.65 -2.61
CA PRO A 93 11.48 -3.06 -2.21
C PRO A 93 10.26 -3.85 -2.70
N ASN A 94 9.13 -3.15 -2.87
CA ASN A 94 7.88 -3.71 -3.34
C ASN A 94 7.95 -4.15 -4.82
N ASP A 95 8.54 -3.33 -5.69
CA ASP A 95 8.60 -3.59 -7.12
C ASP A 95 9.67 -4.64 -7.47
N PHE A 96 10.84 -4.57 -6.82
CA PHE A 96 11.94 -5.48 -7.08
C PHE A 96 11.68 -6.91 -6.57
N TYR A 97 11.31 -7.04 -5.28
CA TYR A 97 11.27 -8.34 -4.61
C TYR A 97 9.84 -8.88 -4.45
N LEU A 98 8.96 -8.05 -3.90
CA LEU A 98 7.69 -8.51 -3.37
C LEU A 98 6.67 -8.85 -4.46
N PHE A 99 6.48 -7.96 -5.43
CA PHE A 99 5.56 -8.23 -6.54
C PHE A 99 6.03 -9.39 -7.42
N THR A 100 7.33 -9.52 -7.63
CA THR A 100 7.92 -10.67 -8.33
C THR A 100 7.59 -11.98 -7.61
N SER A 101 7.81 -12.03 -6.30
CA SER A 101 7.48 -13.20 -5.48
C SER A 101 5.98 -13.54 -5.49
N VAL A 102 5.12 -12.53 -5.35
CA VAL A 102 3.66 -12.70 -5.37
C VAL A 102 3.19 -13.19 -6.74
N LYS A 103 3.67 -12.60 -7.85
CA LYS A 103 3.33 -13.04 -9.22
C LYS A 103 3.71 -14.51 -9.44
N ASN A 104 4.88 -14.92 -8.96
CA ASN A 104 5.34 -16.31 -9.07
C ASN A 104 4.43 -17.27 -8.29
N LYS A 105 4.01 -16.92 -7.07
CA LYS A 105 3.09 -17.75 -6.27
C LYS A 105 1.68 -17.85 -6.86
N LEU A 106 1.18 -16.77 -7.47
CA LEU A 106 -0.15 -16.73 -8.08
C LEU A 106 -0.18 -17.35 -9.49
N ARG A 107 0.97 -17.64 -10.10
CA ARG A 107 1.07 -18.16 -11.46
C ARG A 107 0.36 -19.52 -11.55
N GLY A 108 -0.57 -19.63 -12.50
CA GLY A 108 -1.34 -20.85 -12.74
C GLY A 108 -2.51 -21.08 -11.78
N GLN A 109 -2.70 -20.25 -10.75
CA GLN A 109 -3.85 -20.35 -9.86
C GLN A 109 -5.10 -19.72 -10.47
N ARG A 110 -6.27 -20.30 -10.19
CA ARG A 110 -7.57 -19.80 -10.63
C ARG A 110 -8.51 -19.72 -9.44
N PHE A 111 -9.00 -18.51 -9.16
CA PHE A 111 -9.91 -18.23 -8.07
C PHE A 111 -11.33 -18.08 -8.60
N TRP A 112 -12.30 -18.64 -7.88
CA TRP A 112 -13.71 -18.53 -8.18
C TRP A 112 -14.34 -17.60 -7.14
N SER A 113 -15.14 -16.63 -7.60
CA SER A 113 -16.02 -15.85 -6.72
C SER A 113 -17.30 -16.67 -6.50
N LEU A 114 -17.71 -16.84 -5.24
CA LEU A 114 -19.07 -17.26 -4.90
C LEU A 114 -20.06 -16.13 -5.24
#